data_AF-A0A920NIW6-F1
#
_entry.id   AF-A0A920NIW6-F1
#
_cell.length_a   1.000
_cell.length_b   1.000
_cell.length_c   1.000
_cell.angle_alpha   90.00
_cell.angle_beta   90.00
_cell.angle_gamma   90.00
#
_symmetry.space_group_name_H-M   'P 1'
#
loop_
_entity.id
_entity.type
_entity.pdbx_description
1 polymer ?
#
loop_
_entity_poly.entity_id
_entity_poly.type
_entity_poly.pdbx_seq_one_letter_code
_entity_poly.pdbx_strand_id
1 'polypeptide(L)'
;MPEKKNFLPAVHAMSKSNRKQSALLKNIYSKQNLDQNDVDTVLNIMNTIGTKNYIGSLADKYANSALKSFYSAKVESKFMGKFEEVVQFLLTRNQI
;
A
#
# COMPACT_ATOMS: atom_id res chain seq x y z
N MET A 1 -14.15 2.27 11.58
CA MET A 1 -12.93 2.16 10.73
C MET A 1 -13.37 1.85 9.30
N PRO A 2 -12.61 2.20 8.23
CA PRO A 2 -12.90 1.65 6.92
C PRO A 2 -12.84 0.12 7.04
N GLU A 3 -14.01 -0.49 7.04
CA GLU A 3 -14.36 -1.77 7.66
C GLU A 3 -13.58 -2.94 7.08
N LYS A 4 -12.65 -3.56 7.82
CA LYS A 4 -12.01 -4.84 7.47
C LYS A 4 -11.65 -5.01 5.98
N LYS A 5 -11.45 -3.91 5.26
CA LYS A 5 -11.51 -3.92 3.81
C LYS A 5 -10.26 -4.67 3.39
N ASN A 6 -10.42 -5.59 2.45
CA ASN A 6 -9.32 -6.34 1.84
C ASN A 6 -8.43 -5.37 1.06
N PHE A 7 -7.64 -4.60 1.78
CA PHE A 7 -6.67 -3.68 1.25
C PHE A 7 -5.33 -4.40 1.15
N LEU A 8 -4.57 -4.06 0.12
CA LEU A 8 -3.24 -4.61 -0.16
C LEU A 8 -2.32 -4.72 1.07
N PRO A 9 -2.27 -3.73 2.00
CA PRO A 9 -1.47 -3.86 3.21
C PRO A 9 -1.87 -5.05 4.10
N ALA A 10 -3.18 -5.30 4.26
CA ALA A 10 -3.70 -6.40 5.07
C ALA A 10 -3.39 -7.76 4.44
N VAL A 11 -3.59 -7.88 3.11
CA VAL A 11 -3.26 -9.10 2.36
C VAL A 11 -1.77 -9.39 2.42
N HIS A 12 -0.92 -8.38 2.23
CA HIS A 12 0.52 -8.52 2.38
C HIS A 12 0.90 -9.01 3.78
N ALA A 13 0.39 -8.34 4.83
CA ALA A 13 0.65 -8.71 6.21
C ALA A 13 0.23 -10.16 6.51
N MET A 14 -0.97 -10.58 6.09
CA MET A 14 -1.42 -11.96 6.27
C MET A 14 -0.52 -12.97 5.55
N SER A 15 -0.11 -12.68 4.31
CA SER A 15 0.72 -13.60 3.51
C SER A 15 2.16 -13.73 3.97
N LYS A 16 2.72 -12.69 4.60
CA LYS A 16 4.13 -12.65 5.05
C LYS A 16 4.32 -12.82 6.56
N SER A 17 3.22 -12.84 7.31
CA SER A 17 3.25 -13.09 8.75
C SER A 17 3.74 -14.50 9.10
N ASN A 18 4.50 -14.62 10.18
CA ASN A 18 4.81 -15.92 10.76
C ASN A 18 3.56 -16.55 11.42
N ARG A 19 3.65 -17.82 11.83
CA ARG A 19 2.49 -18.56 12.39
C ARG A 19 1.81 -17.82 13.57
N LYS A 20 2.57 -17.22 14.48
CA LYS A 20 2.03 -16.51 15.66
C LYS A 20 1.34 -15.21 15.24
N GLN A 21 2.01 -14.41 14.40
CA GLN A 21 1.47 -13.18 13.84
C GLN A 21 0.21 -13.44 13.01
N SER A 22 0.20 -14.49 12.19
CA SER A 22 -0.94 -14.89 11.38
C SER A 22 -2.15 -15.26 12.23
N ALA A 23 -1.95 -16.04 13.30
CA ALA A 23 -3.02 -16.39 14.23
C ALA A 23 -3.59 -15.15 14.93
N LEU A 24 -2.72 -14.23 15.35
CA LEU A 24 -3.12 -12.98 15.99
C LEU A 24 -3.90 -12.06 15.03
N LEU A 25 -3.41 -11.89 13.80
CA LEU A 25 -4.13 -11.15 12.75
C LEU A 25 -5.50 -11.79 12.49
N LYS A 26 -5.59 -13.11 12.30
CA LYS A 26 -6.88 -13.80 12.07
C LYS A 26 -7.86 -13.58 13.22
N ASN A 27 -7.39 -13.68 14.46
CA ASN A 27 -8.21 -13.42 15.64
C ASN A 27 -8.76 -11.99 15.63
N ILE A 28 -7.89 -11.00 15.43
CA ILE A 28 -8.28 -9.59 15.38
C ILE A 28 -9.30 -9.34 14.25
N TYR A 29 -9.03 -9.83 13.04
CA TYR A 29 -9.95 -9.65 11.90
C TYR A 29 -11.28 -10.39 12.06
N SER A 30 -11.37 -11.39 12.94
CA SER A 30 -12.63 -12.08 13.26
C SER A 30 -13.52 -11.34 14.26
N LYS A 31 -12.97 -10.42 15.08
CA LYS A 31 -13.74 -9.67 16.08
C LYS A 31 -14.81 -8.80 15.42
N GLN A 32 -15.99 -8.72 16.03
CA GLN A 32 -17.08 -7.84 15.56
C GLN A 32 -16.78 -6.37 15.84
N ASN A 33 -16.21 -6.09 17.01
CA ASN A 33 -15.76 -4.76 17.43
C ASN A 33 -14.26 -4.80 17.70
N LEU A 34 -13.54 -3.80 17.21
CA LEU A 34 -12.10 -3.64 17.42
C LEU A 34 -11.87 -2.54 18.45
N ASP A 35 -10.94 -2.77 19.36
CA ASP A 35 -10.43 -1.73 20.26
C ASP A 35 -9.13 -1.11 19.72
N GLN A 36 -8.59 -0.12 20.43
CA GLN A 36 -7.35 0.54 20.02
C GLN A 36 -6.14 -0.40 20.07
N ASN A 37 -6.10 -1.34 21.02
CA ASN A 37 -5.00 -2.30 21.14
C ASN A 37 -4.95 -3.25 19.95
N ASP A 38 -6.12 -3.66 19.44
CA ASP A 38 -6.25 -4.46 18.23
C ASP A 38 -5.65 -3.73 17.02
N VAL A 39 -5.95 -2.45 16.88
CA VAL A 39 -5.43 -1.59 15.81
C VAL A 39 -3.90 -1.47 15.92
N ASP A 40 -3.40 -1.11 17.09
CA ASP A 40 -1.97 -0.92 17.34
C ASP A 40 -1.19 -2.22 17.09
N THR A 41 -1.77 -3.35 17.48
CA THR A 41 -1.20 -4.68 17.23
C THR A 41 -1.06 -4.96 15.73
N VAL A 42 -2.11 -4.70 14.94
CA VAL A 42 -2.07 -4.89 13.48
C VAL A 42 -1.02 -3.98 12.85
N LEU A 43 -0.96 -2.70 13.24
CA LEU A 43 0.01 -1.74 12.72
C LEU A 43 1.45 -2.15 13.06
N ASN A 44 1.70 -2.64 14.27
CA ASN A 44 3.03 -3.11 14.67
C ASN A 44 3.47 -4.34 13.88
N ILE A 45 2.55 -5.30 13.66
CA ILE A 45 2.80 -6.47 12.81
C ILE A 45 3.12 -6.04 11.37
N MET A 46 2.34 -5.11 10.80
CA MET A 46 2.59 -4.56 9.47
C MET A 46 3.96 -3.87 9.36
N ASN A 47 4.35 -3.12 10.39
CA ASN A 47 5.65 -2.45 10.43
C ASN A 47 6.79 -3.46 10.46
N THR A 48 6.68 -4.48 11.33
CA THR A 48 7.68 -5.55 11.47
C THR A 48 7.87 -6.35 10.18
N ILE A 49 6.78 -6.60 9.45
CA ILE A 49 6.79 -7.32 8.17
C ILE A 49 7.27 -6.44 7.01
N GLY A 50 7.45 -5.14 7.21
CA GLY A 50 7.86 -4.21 6.16
C GLY A 50 6.76 -3.91 5.15
N THR A 51 5.49 -4.00 5.54
CA THR A 51 4.35 -3.77 4.66
C THR A 51 4.38 -2.37 4.03
N LYS A 52 4.77 -1.34 4.78
CA LYS A 52 4.90 0.02 4.23
C LYS A 52 5.89 0.08 3.07
N ASN A 53 7.05 -0.55 3.22
CA ASN A 53 8.07 -0.59 2.17
C ASN A 53 7.57 -1.35 0.94
N TYR A 54 6.93 -2.51 1.15
CA TYR A 54 6.34 -3.27 0.05
C TYR A 54 5.33 -2.46 -0.76
N ILE A 55 4.41 -1.77 -0.08
CA ILE A 55 3.39 -0.95 -0.73
C ILE A 55 4.03 0.23 -1.46
N GLY A 56 5.02 0.89 -0.85
CA GLY A 56 5.80 1.96 -1.49
C GLY A 56 6.48 1.49 -2.77
N SER A 57 7.24 0.39 -2.71
CA SER A 57 7.90 -0.19 -3.89
C SER A 57 6.91 -0.61 -4.98
N LEU A 58 5.71 -1.07 -4.61
CA LEU A 58 4.68 -1.41 -5.57
C LEU A 58 4.11 -0.16 -6.25
N ALA A 59 3.89 0.91 -5.50
CA ALA A 59 3.47 2.21 -6.05
C ALA A 59 4.51 2.74 -7.03
N ASP A 60 5.80 2.75 -6.65
CA ASP A 60 6.91 3.17 -7.51
C ASP A 60 6.98 2.34 -8.79
N LYS A 61 6.77 1.03 -8.69
CA LYS A 61 6.73 0.13 -9.86
C LYS A 61 5.61 0.53 -10.82
N TYR A 62 4.41 0.79 -10.32
CA TYR A 62 3.28 1.19 -11.17
C TYR A 62 3.48 2.58 -11.78
N ALA A 63 4.02 3.54 -11.03
CA ALA A 63 4.38 4.85 -11.55
C ALA A 63 5.40 4.76 -12.69
N ASN A 64 6.49 4.02 -12.48
CA ASN A 64 7.49 3.78 -13.52
C ASN A 64 6.90 3.09 -14.75
N SER A 65 5.98 2.14 -14.56
CA SER A 65 5.27 1.50 -15.67
C SER A 65 4.39 2.48 -16.43
N ALA A 66 3.68 3.38 -15.75
CA ALA A 66 2.84 4.38 -16.39
C ALA A 66 3.68 5.36 -17.23
N LEU A 67 4.79 5.85 -16.68
CA LEU A 67 5.72 6.73 -17.41
C LEU A 67 6.29 6.05 -18.66
N LYS A 68 6.72 4.79 -18.55
CA LYS A 68 7.18 3.99 -19.71
C LYS A 68 6.11 3.84 -20.78
N SER A 69 4.84 3.69 -20.39
CA SER A 69 3.73 3.63 -21.34
C SER A 69 3.55 4.95 -22.09
N PHE A 70 3.68 6.10 -21.42
CA PHE A 70 3.62 7.41 -22.08
C PHE A 70 4.77 7.61 -23.08
N TYR A 71 6.00 7.24 -22.71
CA TYR A 71 7.14 7.28 -23.63
C TYR A 71 6.94 6.35 -24.84
N SER A 72 6.46 5.13 -24.60
CA SER A 72 6.21 4.13 -25.66
C SER A 72 5.10 4.58 -26.62
N ALA A 73 4.09 5.28 -26.10
CA ALA A 73 3.01 5.87 -26.89
C ALA A 73 3.44 7.11 -27.69
N LYS A 74 4.70 7.54 -27.60
CA LYS A 74 5.24 8.74 -28.27
C LYS A 74 4.42 10.00 -27.99
N VAL A 75 3.94 10.14 -26.75
CA VAL A 75 3.31 11.39 -26.28
C VAL A 75 4.24 12.56 -26.58
N GLU A 76 3.70 13.64 -27.13
CA GLU A 76 4.52 14.82 -27.44
C GLU A 76 5.24 15.30 -26.17
N SER A 77 6.52 15.64 -26.31
CA SER A 77 7.39 16.04 -25.20
C SER A 77 6.81 17.18 -24.34
N LYS A 78 6.05 18.10 -24.97
CA LYS A 78 5.35 19.21 -24.29
C LYS A 78 4.29 18.76 -23.27
N PHE A 79 3.77 17.55 -23.40
CA PHE A 79 2.80 16.96 -22.45
C PHE A 79 3.45 16.03 -21.43
N MET A 80 4.67 15.54 -21.69
CA MET A 80 5.31 14.55 -20.83
C MET A 80 5.52 15.07 -19.39
N GLY A 81 5.95 16.31 -19.24
CA GLY A 81 6.12 16.94 -17.92
C GLY A 81 4.82 16.99 -17.11
N LYS A 82 3.66 17.18 -17.76
CA LYS A 82 2.36 17.16 -17.07
C LYS A 82 1.98 15.75 -16.59
N PHE A 83 2.32 14.72 -17.36
CA PHE A 83 2.08 13.35 -16.94
C PHE A 83 3.01 12.93 -15.81
N GLU A 84 4.27 13.35 -15.85
CA GLU A 84 5.21 13.17 -14.74
C GLU A 84 4.69 13.83 -13.46
N GLU A 85 4.21 15.06 -13.54
CA GLU A 85 3.60 15.78 -12.42
C GLU A 85 2.38 15.03 -11.85
N VAL A 86 1.48 14.56 -12.71
CA VAL A 86 0.30 13.78 -12.27
C VAL A 86 0.72 12.47 -11.60
N VAL A 87 1.69 11.75 -12.16
CA VAL A 87 2.20 10.51 -11.56
C VAL A 87 2.83 10.79 -10.19
N GLN A 88 3.65 11.83 -10.07
CA GLN A 88 4.26 12.22 -8.80
C GLN A 88 3.24 12.67 -7.76
N PHE A 89 2.24 13.44 -8.17
CA PHE A 89 1.14 13.85 -7.30
C PHE A 89 0.35 12.65 -6.77
N LEU A 90 0.10 11.64 -7.61
CA LEU A 90 -0.61 10.43 -7.19
C LEU A 90 0.22 9.55 -6.24
N LEU A 91 1.55 9.53 -6.37
CA LEU A 91 2.45 8.81 -5.47
C LEU A 91 2.61 9.48 -4.10
N THR A 92 2.67 10.81 -4.07
CA THR A 92 3.00 11.60 -2.88
C THR A 92 1.78 12.15 -2.15
N ARG A 93 0.58 11.93 -2.69
CA ARG A 93 -0.71 12.39 -2.13
C ARG A 93 -0.78 12.04 -0.64
N ASN A 94 -0.64 13.06 0.21
CA ASN A 94 -0.60 13.06 1.70
C ASN A 94 0.80 13.17 2.37
N GLN A 95 1.84 13.66 1.69
CA GLN A 95 3.07 14.16 2.35
C GLN A 95 3.04 15.69 2.66
N ILE A 96 1.87 16.33 2.55
CA ILE A 96 1.64 17.75 2.92
C ILE A 96 0.54 17.81 3.97
#